data_AF-A0A452YUQ0-F1
#
_entry.id   AF-A0A452YUQ0-F1
#
_cell.length_a   1.000
_cell.length_b   1.000
_cell.length_c   1.000
_cell.angle_alpha   90.00
_cell.angle_beta   90.00
_cell.angle_gamma   90.00
#
_symmetry.space_group_name_H-M   'P 1'
#
loop_
_entity.id
_entity.type
_entity.pdbx_description
1 polymer ?
#
loop_
_entity_poly.entity_id
_entity_poly.type
_entity_poly.pdbx_seq_one_letter_code
_entity_poly.pdbx_strand_id
1 'polypeptide(L)'
;MESAYLTVDFFRKLPQEVDRAGTGYPVDSAGTGPSTPVDRYSDAHFRRIASNVSSYIGMVSDTLKNTIPKAVVHCQVREAKRSLLNYFYIQVGSKDAKQLALLLDEDPALMGRRQQCFKRLELYKSARDEIDAVSWSR
;
A
#
# COMPACT_ATOMS: atom_id res chain seq x y z
N MET A 1 -3.07 12.20 -5.52
CA MET A 1 -3.97 11.17 -4.97
C MET A 1 -5.29 11.41 -5.69
N GLU A 2 -5.68 10.52 -6.60
CA GLU A 2 -6.98 10.67 -7.28
C GLU A 2 -8.07 10.59 -6.21
N SER A 3 -8.90 11.62 -6.14
CA SER A 3 -9.99 11.67 -5.20
C SER A 3 -11.05 10.66 -5.62
N ALA A 4 -11.13 9.53 -4.91
CA ALA A 4 -12.20 8.57 -5.06
C ALA A 4 -13.47 9.11 -4.38
N TYR A 5 -14.03 10.19 -4.93
CA TYR A 5 -15.32 10.67 -4.48
C TYR A 5 -16.38 9.65 -4.90
N LEU A 6 -17.29 9.36 -3.98
CA LEU A 6 -18.53 8.67 -4.27
C LEU A 6 -19.27 9.43 -5.37
N THR A 7 -19.25 8.90 -6.59
CA THR A 7 -19.85 9.59 -7.74
C THR A 7 -21.35 9.46 -7.69
N VAL A 8 -22.05 10.57 -7.98
CA VAL A 8 -23.51 10.64 -8.13
C VAL A 8 -24.06 9.62 -9.13
N ASP A 9 -23.20 9.11 -10.01
CA ASP A 9 -23.52 8.10 -11.01
C ASP A 9 -23.91 6.75 -10.41
N PHE A 10 -23.47 6.41 -9.20
CA PHE A 10 -23.99 5.23 -8.51
C PHE A 10 -25.47 5.41 -8.16
N PHE A 11 -25.82 6.53 -7.54
CA PHE A 11 -27.20 6.83 -7.11
C PHE A 11 -28.16 6.97 -8.30
N ARG A 12 -27.67 7.39 -9.47
CA ARG A 12 -28.44 7.41 -10.72
C ARG A 12 -28.74 6.03 -11.30
N LYS A 13 -27.93 5.02 -10.97
CA LYS A 13 -28.09 3.63 -11.44
C LYS A 13 -28.90 2.75 -10.48
N LEU A 14 -29.16 3.24 -9.26
CA LEU A 14 -30.09 2.59 -8.36
C LEU A 14 -31.51 2.65 -8.95
N PRO A 15 -32.34 1.62 -8.75
CA PRO A 15 -33.74 1.66 -9.16
C PRO A 15 -34.43 2.86 -8.50
N GLN A 16 -34.64 3.93 -9.26
CA GLN A 16 -35.50 5.03 -8.85
C GLN A 16 -36.94 4.53 -8.91
N GLU A 17 -37.76 4.97 -7.96
CA GLU A 17 -39.20 4.80 -8.08
C GLU A 17 -39.62 5.43 -9.39
N VAL A 18 -39.89 4.62 -10.41
CA VAL A 18 -40.84 5.02 -11.42
C VAL A 18 -42.16 4.99 -10.67
N ASP A 19 -42.49 6.11 -10.06
CA ASP A 19 -43.88 6.47 -9.89
C ASP A 19 -44.47 6.47 -11.29
N ARG A 20 -44.93 5.29 -11.73
CA ARG A 20 -46.12 5.18 -12.55
C ARG A 20 -47.31 5.56 -11.66
N ALA A 21 -47.24 6.74 -11.02
CA ALA A 21 -48.36 7.63 -10.98
C ALA A 21 -48.58 8.12 -12.41
N GLY A 22 -49.03 7.18 -13.27
CA GLY A 22 -49.91 7.59 -14.33
C GLY A 22 -51.04 8.34 -13.67
N THR A 23 -51.48 9.43 -14.29
CA THR A 23 -52.71 10.16 -14.04
C THR A 23 -53.95 9.27 -14.25
N GLY A 24 -53.95 8.07 -13.69
CA GLY A 24 -55.03 7.10 -13.71
C GLY A 24 -55.41 6.82 -12.28
N TYR A 25 -56.32 7.63 -11.74
CA TYR A 25 -57.19 7.18 -10.67
C TYR A 25 -57.74 5.79 -11.04
N PRO A 26 -57.56 4.74 -10.24
CA PRO A 26 -58.38 3.55 -10.41
C PRO A 26 -59.79 3.95 -9.94
N VAL A 27 -60.68 4.22 -10.89
CA VAL A 27 -62.11 4.32 -10.62
C VAL A 27 -62.59 2.89 -10.36
N ASP A 28 -62.74 2.56 -9.09
CA ASP A 28 -63.60 1.47 -8.66
C ASP A 28 -65.06 1.88 -8.88
N SER A 29 -65.73 1.15 -9.78
CA SER A 29 -67.17 1.29 -10.01
C SER A 29 -67.95 0.65 -8.86
N ALA A 30 -67.82 1.20 -7.65
CA ALA A 30 -68.71 0.94 -6.52
C ALA A 30 -68.35 1.94 -5.41
N GLY A 31 -69.05 3.08 -5.38
CA GLY A 31 -68.80 4.16 -4.42
C GLY A 31 -69.02 3.72 -2.96
N THR A 32 -67.99 3.21 -2.31
CA THR A 32 -67.99 3.00 -0.86
C THR A 32 -66.56 3.05 -0.28
N GLY A 33 -66.22 4.20 0.31
CA GLY A 33 -65.17 4.33 1.34
C GLY A 33 -63.81 4.86 0.88
N PRO A 34 -63.08 5.60 1.75
CA PRO A 34 -61.75 6.09 1.43
C PRO A 34 -60.78 4.91 1.30
N SER A 35 -60.21 4.73 0.12
CA SER A 35 -59.13 3.77 -0.13
C SER A 35 -57.97 4.09 0.81
N THR A 36 -57.68 3.18 1.74
CA THR A 36 -56.50 3.25 2.62
C THR A 36 -55.24 3.48 1.80
N PRO A 37 -54.33 4.38 2.24
CA PRO A 37 -53.08 4.60 1.54
C PRO A 37 -52.34 3.25 1.45
N VAL A 38 -52.04 2.81 0.23
CA VAL A 38 -51.20 1.64 -0.01
C VAL A 38 -50.01 1.72 0.94
N ASP A 39 -49.83 0.68 1.75
CA ASP A 39 -48.89 0.64 2.87
C ASP A 39 -47.49 1.11 2.45
N ARG A 40 -47.21 2.37 2.79
CA ARG A 40 -45.97 3.08 2.48
C ARG A 40 -44.75 2.38 3.09
N TYR A 41 -44.97 1.48 4.05
CA TYR A 41 -43.98 0.68 4.75
C TYR A 41 -44.19 -0.82 4.53
N SER A 42 -44.68 -1.22 3.36
CA SER A 42 -44.76 -2.63 2.98
C SER A 42 -43.38 -3.32 3.06
N ASP A 43 -43.36 -4.63 3.32
CA ASP A 43 -42.13 -5.45 3.38
C ASP A 43 -41.25 -5.32 2.11
N ALA A 44 -41.87 -5.00 0.96
CA ALA A 44 -41.20 -4.71 -0.29
C ALA A 44 -40.35 -3.42 -0.25
N HIS A 45 -40.75 -2.41 0.53
CA HIS A 45 -39.98 -1.17 0.74
C HIS A 45 -38.71 -1.45 1.56
N PHE A 46 -38.83 -2.20 2.66
CA PHE A 46 -37.68 -2.59 3.49
C PHE A 46 -36.69 -3.49 2.74
N ARG A 47 -37.17 -4.42 1.91
CA ARG A 47 -36.30 -5.26 1.04
C ARG A 47 -35.53 -4.43 0.01
N ARG A 48 -36.14 -3.37 -0.54
CA ARG A 48 -35.46 -2.44 -1.45
C ARG A 48 -34.39 -1.61 -0.73
N ILE A 49 -34.70 -1.09 0.46
CA ILE A 49 -33.71 -0.39 1.30
C ILE A 49 -32.51 -1.32 1.57
N ALA A 50 -32.77 -2.57 1.96
CA ALA A 50 -31.72 -3.55 2.20
C ALA A 50 -30.85 -3.77 0.96
N SER A 51 -31.46 -3.97 -0.22
CA SER A 51 -30.74 -4.11 -1.49
C SER A 51 -29.87 -2.89 -1.81
N ASN A 52 -30.39 -1.68 -1.63
CA ASN A 52 -29.67 -0.44 -1.92
C ASN A 52 -28.47 -0.24 -0.99
N VAL A 53 -28.64 -0.54 0.30
CA VAL A 53 -27.56 -0.51 1.30
C VAL A 53 -26.50 -1.54 0.96
N SER A 54 -26.88 -2.78 0.61
CA SER A 54 -25.93 -3.81 0.18
C SER A 54 -25.13 -3.40 -1.06
N SER A 55 -25.77 -2.79 -2.07
CA SER A 55 -25.07 -2.28 -3.24
C SER A 55 -24.09 -1.15 -2.88
N TYR A 56 -24.46 -0.25 -1.97
CA TYR A 56 -23.59 0.83 -1.51
C TYR A 56 -22.36 0.29 -0.77
N ILE A 57 -22.56 -0.68 0.13
CA ILE A 57 -21.47 -1.36 0.84
C ILE A 57 -20.50 -2.02 -0.14
N GLY A 58 -21.02 -2.70 -1.17
CA GLY A 58 -20.20 -3.32 -2.22
C GLY A 58 -19.31 -2.31 -2.93
N MET A 59 -19.88 -1.18 -3.39
CA MET A 59 -19.13 -0.13 -4.08
C MET A 59 -18.08 0.54 -3.19
N VAL A 60 -18.41 0.80 -1.92
CA VAL A 60 -17.44 1.35 -0.95
C VAL A 60 -16.31 0.35 -0.71
N SER A 61 -16.63 -0.94 -0.55
CA SER A 61 -15.62 -2.00 -0.40
C SER A 61 -14.66 -2.04 -1.59
N ASP A 62 -15.18 -1.98 -2.83
CA ASP A 62 -14.34 -1.99 -4.03
C ASP A 62 -13.47 -0.74 -4.16
N THR A 63 -13.96 0.40 -3.68
CA THR A 63 -13.17 1.63 -3.57
C THR A 63 -12.04 1.46 -2.55
N LEU A 64 -12.35 0.97 -1.34
CA LEU A 64 -11.39 0.76 -0.27
C LEU A 64 -10.29 -0.24 -0.63
N LYS A 65 -10.63 -1.31 -1.35
CA LYS A 65 -9.66 -2.30 -1.87
C LYS A 65 -8.54 -1.64 -2.67
N ASN A 66 -8.84 -0.56 -3.38
CA ASN A 66 -7.87 0.16 -4.22
C ASN A 66 -7.21 1.33 -3.50
N THR A 67 -7.95 2.05 -2.64
CA THR A 67 -7.43 3.28 -2.00
C THR A 67 -6.56 2.98 -0.78
N ILE A 68 -6.87 1.96 0.02
CA ILE A 68 -6.10 1.62 1.22
C ILE A 68 -4.65 1.25 0.86
N PRO A 69 -4.36 0.33 -0.09
CA PRO A 69 -2.98 0.02 -0.44
C PRO A 69 -2.23 1.23 -0.99
N LYS A 70 -2.90 2.09 -1.79
CA LYS A 70 -2.30 3.33 -2.31
C LYS A 70 -1.94 4.29 -1.18
N ALA A 71 -2.80 4.43 -0.17
CA ALA A 71 -2.54 5.26 1.01
C ALA A 71 -1.37 4.72 1.84
N VAL A 72 -1.32 3.40 2.07
CA VAL A 72 -0.21 2.73 2.78
C VAL A 72 1.11 2.96 2.06
N VAL A 73 1.17 2.73 0.75
CA VAL A 73 2.37 2.96 -0.04
C VAL A 73 2.78 4.44 -0.02
N HIS A 74 1.82 5.35 -0.10
CA HIS A 74 2.10 6.78 -0.08
C HIS A 74 2.64 7.25 1.27
N CYS A 75 1.96 6.91 2.36
CA CYS A 75 2.25 7.45 3.68
C CYS A 75 3.34 6.68 4.42
N GLN A 76 3.50 5.38 4.16
CA GLN A 76 4.51 4.57 4.84
C GLN A 76 5.71 4.33 3.95
N VAL A 77 5.54 3.70 2.79
CA VAL A 77 6.66 3.24 1.97
C VAL A 77 7.43 4.41 1.34
N ARG A 78 6.72 5.34 0.71
CA ARG A 78 7.36 6.50 0.06
C ARG A 78 7.99 7.44 1.07
N GLU A 79 7.33 7.71 2.19
CA GLU A 79 7.87 8.57 3.24
C GLU A 79 9.05 7.92 3.98
N ALA A 80 8.99 6.61 4.27
CA ALA A 80 10.14 5.88 4.81
C ALA A 80 11.32 5.94 3.84
N LYS A 81 11.12 5.72 2.53
CA LYS A 81 12.18 5.84 1.52
C LYS A 81 12.81 7.24 1.50
N ARG A 82 11.99 8.30 1.56
CA ARG A 82 12.47 9.69 1.54
C ARG A 82 13.24 10.06 2.81
N SER A 83 12.76 9.61 3.96
CA SER A 83 13.31 9.97 5.26
C SER A 83 14.46 9.08 5.72
N LEU A 84 14.63 7.88 5.14
CA LEU A 84 15.64 6.90 5.55
C LEU A 84 17.04 7.49 5.65
N LEU A 85 17.48 8.19 4.61
CA LEU A 85 18.83 8.75 4.57
C LEU A 85 19.00 9.90 5.58
N ASN A 86 17.97 10.72 5.76
CA ASN A 86 17.97 11.78 6.77
C ASN A 86 18.08 11.20 8.19
N TYR A 87 17.30 10.16 8.50
CA TYR A 87 17.40 9.46 9.77
C TYR A 87 18.77 8.82 9.96
N PHE A 88 19.32 8.20 8.91
CA PHE A 88 20.66 7.62 8.95
C PHE A 88 21.72 8.68 9.25
N TYR A 89 21.70 9.83 8.57
CA TYR A 89 22.67 10.90 8.82
C TYR A 89 22.56 11.49 10.21
N ILE A 90 21.34 11.72 10.72
CA ILE A 90 21.13 12.19 12.09
C ILE A 90 21.66 11.16 13.09
N GLN A 91 21.36 9.88 12.88
CA GLN A 91 21.76 8.80 13.79
C GLN A 91 23.29 8.60 13.80
N VAL A 92 23.95 8.61 12.65
CA VAL A 92 25.40 8.49 12.56
C VAL A 92 26.09 9.75 13.06
N GLY A 93 25.61 10.93 12.70
CA GLY A 93 26.17 12.21 13.13
C GLY A 93 26.03 12.48 14.63
N SER A 94 25.03 11.87 15.28
CA SER A 94 24.85 11.96 16.75
C SER A 94 25.76 11.03 17.56
N LYS A 95 26.53 10.14 16.91
CA LYS A 95 27.38 9.16 17.61
C LYS A 95 28.76 9.72 17.90
N ASP A 96 29.24 9.42 19.10
CA ASP A 96 30.63 9.72 19.49
C ASP A 96 31.64 8.85 18.73
N ALA A 97 32.88 9.32 18.61
CA ALA A 97 33.96 8.61 17.93
C ALA A 97 34.16 7.17 18.44
N LYS A 98 33.97 6.91 19.75
CA LYS A 98 34.07 5.56 20.34
C LYS A 98 32.94 4.63 19.86
N GLN A 99 31.71 5.15 19.76
CA GLN A 99 30.57 4.39 19.28
C GLN A 99 30.68 4.10 17.79
N LEU A 100 31.21 5.06 17.02
CA LEU A 100 31.48 4.88 15.61
C LEU A 100 32.58 3.84 15.37
N ALA A 101 33.66 3.87 16.16
CA ALA A 101 34.72 2.87 16.08
C ALA A 101 34.19 1.44 16.32
N LEU A 102 33.27 1.26 17.27
CA LEU A 102 32.64 -0.03 17.55
C LEU A 102 31.73 -0.51 16.41
N LEU A 103 31.03 0.41 15.72
CA LEU A 103 30.23 0.07 14.53
C LEU A 103 31.08 -0.30 13.31
N LEU A 104 32.32 0.20 13.27
CA LEU A 104 33.28 -0.06 12.20
C LEU A 104 34.21 -1.24 12.51
N ASP A 105 34.10 -1.84 13.70
CA ASP A 105 34.95 -2.96 14.08
C ASP A 105 34.63 -4.18 13.20
N GLU A 106 35.68 -4.77 12.62
CA GLU A 106 35.53 -5.90 11.70
C GLU A 106 35.31 -7.19 12.48
N ASP A 107 34.52 -8.12 11.92
CA ASP A 107 34.43 -9.48 12.44
C ASP A 107 35.83 -10.14 12.50
N PRO A 108 36.27 -10.67 13.66
CA PRO A 108 37.57 -11.33 13.82
C PRO A 108 37.83 -12.43 12.77
N ALA A 109 36.80 -13.15 12.32
CA ALA A 109 36.94 -14.16 11.29
C ALA A 109 37.26 -13.55 9.91
N LEU A 110 36.70 -12.38 9.59
CA LEU A 110 37.01 -11.63 8.38
C LEU A 110 38.43 -11.03 8.44
N MET A 111 38.82 -10.49 9.60
CA MET A 111 40.18 -9.99 9.83
C MET A 111 41.23 -11.10 9.67
N GLY A 112 40.99 -12.29 10.22
CA GLY A 112 41.88 -13.45 10.07
C GLY A 112 42.03 -13.88 8.61
N ARG A 113 40.92 -13.94 7.85
CA ARG A 113 40.97 -14.25 6.41
C ARG A 113 41.75 -13.19 5.63
N ARG A 114 41.55 -11.91 5.93
CA ARG A 114 42.30 -10.81 5.29
C ARG A 114 43.81 -10.96 5.53
N GLN A 115 44.22 -11.28 6.76
CA GLN A 115 45.63 -11.49 7.11
C GLN A 115 46.25 -12.69 6.38
N GLN A 116 45.53 -13.82 6.29
CA GLN A 116 46.00 -14.99 5.56
C GLN A 116 46.17 -14.70 4.06
N CYS A 117 45.20 -14.03 3.45
CA CYS A 117 45.30 -13.60 2.05
C CYS A 117 46.47 -12.65 1.82
N PHE A 118 46.67 -11.68 2.73
CA PHE A 118 47.80 -10.76 2.68
C PHE A 118 49.13 -11.52 2.74
N LYS A 119 49.27 -12.47 3.68
CA LYS A 119 50.50 -13.26 3.81
C LYS A 119 50.79 -14.09 2.57
N ARG A 120 49.76 -14.73 2.01
CA ARG A 120 49.89 -15.51 0.77
C ARG A 120 50.29 -14.62 -0.42
N LEU A 121 49.76 -13.41 -0.49
CA LEU A 121 50.11 -12.44 -1.53
C LEU A 121 51.56 -11.95 -1.41
N GLU A 122 52.08 -11.72 -0.21
CA GLU A 122 53.50 -11.43 -0.01
C GLU A 122 54.39 -12.56 -0.53
N LEU A 123 54.04 -13.81 -0.20
CA LEU A 123 54.80 -14.98 -0.65
C LEU A 123 54.81 -15.09 -2.18
N TYR A 124 53.67 -14.86 -2.84
CA TYR A 124 53.61 -14.87 -4.30
C TYR A 124 54.38 -13.72 -4.95
N LYS A 125 54.46 -12.55 -4.31
CA LYS A 125 55.30 -11.45 -4.80
C LYS A 125 56.78 -11.80 -4.70
N SER A 126 57.23 -12.32 -3.56
CA SER A 126 58.63 -12.77 -3.40
C SER A 126 58.99 -13.82 -4.44
N ALA A 127 58.14 -14.85 -4.61
CA ALA A 127 58.37 -15.90 -5.60
C ALA A 127 58.43 -15.35 -7.03
N ARG A 128 57.59 -14.36 -7.36
CA ARG A 128 57.64 -13.68 -8.65
C ARG A 128 58.96 -12.91 -8.81
N ASP A 129 59.35 -12.12 -7.83
CA ASP A 129 60.57 -11.30 -7.89
C ASP A 129 61.82 -12.19 -8.04
N GLU A 130 61.84 -13.36 -7.38
CA GLU A 130 62.88 -14.38 -7.53
C GLU A 130 62.92 -14.98 -8.95
N ILE A 131 61.75 -15.30 -9.53
CA ILE A 131 61.66 -15.80 -10.92
C ILE A 131 62.14 -14.71 -11.90
N ASP A 132 61.69 -13.48 -11.71
CA ASP A 132 62.07 -12.35 -12.57
C ASP A 132 63.60 -12.16 -12.50
N ALA A 133 64.22 -12.14 -11.32
CA ALA A 133 65.67 -12.02 -11.16
C ALA A 133 66.49 -13.09 -11.92
N VAL A 134 66.02 -14.34 -11.95
CA VAL A 134 66.68 -15.43 -12.69
C VAL A 134 66.45 -15.31 -14.20
N SER A 135 65.27 -14.84 -14.62
CA SER A 135 64.94 -14.70 -16.04
C SER A 135 65.75 -13.61 -16.76
N TRP A 136 66.15 -12.55 -16.06
CA TRP A 136 66.93 -11.43 -16.61
C TRP A 136 68.46 -11.59 -16.49
N SER A 137 68.95 -12.67 -15.87
CA SER A 137 70.39 -12.94 -15.71
C SER A 137 70.97 -13.87 -16.79
N ARG A 138 70.26 -14.03 -17.91
CA ARG A 138 70.66 -14.84 -19.08
C ARG A 138 70.73 -13.99 -20.34
#